data_AF-A0A844BZU8-F1
#
_entry.id   AF-A0A844BZU8-F1
#
_cell.length_a   1.000
_cell.length_b   1.000
_cell.length_c   1.000
_cell.angle_alpha   90.00
_cell.angle_beta   90.00
_cell.angle_gamma   90.00
#
_symmetry.space_group_name_H-M   'P 1'
#
loop_
_entity.id
_entity.type
_entity.pdbx_description
1 polymer ?
#
loop_
_entity_poly.entity_id
_entity_poly.type
_entity_poly.pdbx_seq_one_letter_code
_entity_poly.pdbx_strand_id
1 'polypeptide(L)' 'MFFTKRMIACGELMGIEILDHLIIGQNEYLSLRESSKIFDE' A
#
# COMPACT_ATOMS: atom_id res chain seq x y z
N MET A 1 8.71 -5.59 -1.86
CA MET A 1 7.49 -5.17 -1.14
C MET A 1 6.39 -6.25 -1.19
N PHE A 2 6.74 -7.51 -0.90
CA PHE A 2 5.81 -8.65 -1.05
C PHE A 2 4.60 -8.60 -0.13
N PHE A 3 4.78 -8.05 1.09
CA PHE A 3 3.68 -7.89 2.04
C PHE A 3 2.58 -6.97 1.49
N THR A 4 2.94 -5.78 1.02
CA THR A 4 1.98 -4.81 0.45
C THR A 4 1.26 -5.40 -0.77
N LYS A 5 1.96 -6.08 -1.69
CA LYS A 5 1.31 -6.75 -2.84
C LYS A 5 0.27 -7.78 -2.40
N ARG A 6 0.58 -8.59 -1.37
CA ARG A 6 -0.36 -9.57 -0.83
C ARG A 6 -1.58 -8.91 -0.19
N MET A 7 -1.38 -7.81 0.55
CA MET A 7 -2.50 -7.08 1.15
C MET A 7 -3.42 -6.47 0.08
N ILE A 8 -2.85 -5.89 -0.99
CA ILE A 8 -3.62 -5.37 -2.13
C ILE A 8 -4.46 -6.50 -2.75
N ALA A 9 -3.84 -7.64 -3.09
CA ALA A 9 -4.54 -8.78 -3.67
C ALA A 9 -5.63 -9.35 -2.74
N CYS A 10 -5.40 -9.39 -1.43
CA CYS A 10 -6.43 -9.79 -0.47
C CYS A 10 -7.59 -8.78 -0.43
N GLY A 11 -7.30 -7.48 -0.50
CA GLY A 11 -8.30 -6.42 -0.57
C GLY A 11 -9.21 -6.57 -1.79
N GLU A 12 -8.62 -6.78 -2.97
CA GLU A 12 -9.36 -7.04 -4.22
C GLU A 12 -10.29 -8.25 -4.10
N LEU A 13 -9.81 -9.37 -3.54
CA LEU A 13 -10.61 -10.58 -3.32
C LEU A 13 -11.80 -10.35 -2.37
N MET A 14 -11.64 -9.46 -1.40
CA MET A 14 -12.67 -9.13 -0.42
C MET A 14 -13.61 -8.01 -0.88
N GLY A 15 -13.32 -7.36 -2.02
CA GLY A 15 -14.02 -6.15 -2.46
C GLY A 15 -13.75 -4.94 -1.57
N ILE A 16 -12.59 -4.90 -0.90
CA ILE A 16 -12.16 -3.82 0.00
C ILE A 16 -10.81 -3.29 -0.49
N GLU A 17 -10.82 -2.12 -1.12
CA GLU A 17 -9.62 -1.51 -1.68
C GLU A 17 -8.64 -1.05 -0.58
N ILE A 18 -7.36 -1.40 -0.72
CA ILE A 18 -6.28 -0.84 0.11
C ILE A 18 -5.88 0.51 -0.48
N LEU A 19 -6.16 1.59 0.25
CA LEU A 19 -5.92 2.94 -0.26
C LEU A 19 -4.46 3.40 -0.22
N ASP A 20 -3.67 2.90 0.73
CA ASP A 20 -2.24 3.19 0.86
C ASP A 20 -1.57 2.25 1.89
N HIS A 21 -0.23 2.21 1.88
CA HIS A 21 0.58 1.70 2.97
C HIS A 21 1.53 2.82 3.42
N LEU A 22 1.25 3.39 4.59
CA LEU A 22 2.06 4.44 5.18
C LEU A 22 3.17 3.86 6.07
N ILE A 23 4.41 4.26 5.83
CA ILE A 23 5.54 4.02 6.75
C ILE A 23 5.75 5.30 7.55
N ILE A 24 5.57 5.25 8.87
CA ILE A 24 5.61 6.43 9.75
C ILE A 24 6.92 6.48 10.53
N GLY A 25 7.61 7.61 10.50
CA GLY A 25 8.78 7.95 11.31
C GLY A 25 8.46 8.99 12.39
N GLN A 26 9.48 9.63 12.96
CA GLN A 26 9.30 10.55 14.10
C GLN A 26 8.43 11.76 13.76
N ASN A 27 8.76 12.47 12.67
CA ASN A 27 8.06 13.68 12.19
C ASN A 27 7.84 13.63 10.66
N GLU A 28 7.85 12.43 10.08
CA GLU A 28 7.72 12.22 8.64
C GLU A 28 6.96 10.93 8.35
N TYR A 29 6.45 10.81 7.13
CA TYR A 29 5.86 9.59 6.63
C TYR A 29 6.23 9.38 5.17
N LEU A 30 6.19 8.13 4.73
CA LEU A 30 6.28 7.74 3.33
C LEU A 30 4.97 7.07 2.90
N SER A 31 4.28 7.69 1.95
CA SER A 31 3.17 7.06 1.23
C SER A 31 3.72 6.16 0.14
N LEU A 32 3.47 4.86 0.24
CA LEU A 32 3.89 3.92 -0.79
C LEU A 32 3.06 4.04 -2.07
N ARG A 33 1.84 4.58 -1.98
CA ARG A 33 1.03 4.93 -3.15
C ARG A 33 1.62 6.07 -3.96
N GLU A 34 2.15 7.10 -3.30
CA GLU A 34 2.78 8.23 -4.00
C GLU A 34 4.22 7.92 -4.43
N SER A 35 4.95 7.14 -3.64
CA SER A 35 6.39 6.92 -3.83
C SER A 35 6.74 5.69 -4.68
N SER A 36 5.74 4.90 -5.10
CA SER A 36 5.98 3.66 -5.85
C SER A 36 4.84 3.33 -6.80
N LYS A 37 5.13 2.55 -7.83
CA LYS A 37 4.13 2.09 -8.83
C LYS A 37 3.35 0.84 -8.40
N ILE A 38 3.46 0.43 -7.14
CA ILE A 38 2.92 -0.86 -6.70
C ILE A 38 1.39 -0.91 -6.65
N PHE A 39 0.74 0.26 -6.64
CA PHE A 39 -0.71 0.42 -6.66
C PHE A 39 -1.25 0.73 -8.07
N ASP A 40 -0.37 0.87 -9.07
CA ASP A 40 -0.73 1.15 -10.46
C ASP A 40 -0.75 -0.13 -11.34
N GLU A 41 -0.26 -1.25 -10.79
CA GLU A 41 -0.31 -2.60 -11.38
C GLU A 41 -1.67 -3.26 -11.11
#